data_AF-A0A8J6MMF2-F1
#
_entry.id   AF-A0A8J6MMF2-F1
#
_cell.length_a   1.000
_cell.length_b   1.000
_cell.length_c   1.000
_cell.angle_alpha   90.00
_cell.angle_beta   90.00
_cell.angle_gamma   90.00
#
_symmetry.space_group_name_H-M   'P 1'
#
loop_
_entity.id
_entity.type
_entity.pdbx_description
1 polymer ?
#
loop_
_entity_poly.entity_id
_entity_poly.type
_entity_poly.pdbx_seq_one_letter_code
_entity_poly.pdbx_strand_id
1 'polypeptide(L)'
;MIFIKDIRGRNYLLALVIVFGFTLAVPMRLYAYSANKVFMETLDDGRIRVAVFYTVPALKEFRNAQAIFTSKKEANAFYWHLVKGGDFSVNGPANLRFTPPKTQPTPW
;
A
#
# COMPACT_ATOMS: atom_id res chain seq x y z
N MET A 1 61.25 -13.24 -3.90
CA MET A 1 60.21 -13.08 -2.87
C MET A 1 58.89 -12.85 -3.58
N ILE A 2 58.03 -13.88 -3.69
CA ILE A 2 56.78 -13.82 -4.45
C ILE A 2 55.65 -13.46 -3.47
N PHE A 3 55.00 -12.31 -3.67
CA PHE A 3 53.84 -11.89 -2.88
C PHE A 3 52.59 -12.62 -3.39
N ILE A 4 52.16 -13.65 -2.65
CA ILE A 4 50.85 -14.27 -2.85
C ILE A 4 49.81 -13.32 -2.26
N LYS A 5 49.11 -12.58 -3.14
CA LYS A 5 48.01 -11.69 -2.76
C LYS A 5 46.81 -12.55 -2.35
N ASP A 6 46.40 -12.45 -1.08
CA ASP A 6 45.34 -13.26 -0.49
C ASP A 6 43.98 -13.00 -1.17
N ILE A 7 43.48 -13.99 -1.91
CA ILE A 7 42.23 -13.92 -2.70
C ILE A 7 40.99 -14.11 -1.81
N ARG A 8 41.15 -14.52 -0.54
CA ARG A 8 40.03 -14.92 0.33
C ARG A 8 39.08 -13.78 0.68
N GLY A 9 39.57 -12.54 0.82
CA GLY A 9 38.75 -11.37 1.19
C GLY A 9 37.66 -10.99 0.17
N ARG A 10 37.86 -11.33 -1.11
CA ARG A 10 36.95 -10.96 -2.21
C ARG A 10 35.68 -11.81 -2.23
N ASN A 11 35.74 -13.03 -1.75
CA ASN A 11 34.59 -13.95 -1.70
C ASN A 11 33.59 -13.58 -0.59
N TYR A 12 34.08 -13.09 0.55
CA TYR A 12 33.23 -12.64 1.66
C TYR A 12 32.47 -11.35 1.31
N LEU A 13 33.10 -10.43 0.57
CA LEU A 13 32.44 -9.21 0.08
C LEU A 13 31.30 -9.53 -0.90
N LEU A 14 31.50 -10.48 -1.82
CA LEU A 14 30.47 -10.92 -2.74
C LEU A 14 29.29 -11.60 -2.01
N ALA A 15 29.58 -12.45 -1.02
CA ALA A 15 28.54 -13.08 -0.20
C ALA A 15 27.72 -12.03 0.58
N LEU A 16 28.37 -11.01 1.12
CA LEU A 16 27.72 -9.95 1.90
C LEU A 16 26.82 -9.07 1.00
N VAL A 17 27.24 -8.75 -0.22
CA VAL A 17 26.42 -8.02 -1.21
C VAL A 17 25.20 -8.83 -1.65
N ILE A 18 25.32 -10.15 -1.82
CA ILE A 18 24.20 -11.02 -2.19
C ILE A 18 23.16 -11.11 -1.07
N VAL A 19 23.61 -11.24 0.19
CA VAL A 19 22.70 -11.28 1.35
C VAL A 19 22.00 -9.93 1.56
N PHE A 20 22.72 -8.81 1.40
CA PHE A 20 22.11 -7.49 1.48
C PHE A 20 21.12 -7.23 0.33
N GLY A 21 21.43 -7.69 -0.88
CA GLY A 21 20.53 -7.60 -2.03
C GLY A 21 19.22 -8.38 -1.86
N PHE A 22 19.27 -9.55 -1.21
CA PHE A 22 18.08 -10.39 -0.99
C PHE A 22 17.11 -9.81 0.05
N THR A 23 17.61 -9.10 1.07
CA THR A 23 16.75 -8.50 2.11
C THR A 23 15.99 -7.25 1.63
N LEU A 24 16.51 -6.54 0.64
CA LEU A 24 15.82 -5.39 0.02
C LEU A 24 14.78 -5.81 -1.02
N ALA A 25 14.86 -7.05 -1.52
CA ALA A 25 13.94 -7.58 -2.52
C ALA A 25 12.72 -8.28 -1.91
N VAL A 26 12.43 -8.11 -0.61
CA VAL A 26 11.20 -8.63 -0.03
C VAL A 26 10.03 -7.90 -0.69
N PRO A 27 9.20 -8.58 -1.50
CA PRO A 27 8.06 -7.92 -2.10
C PRO A 27 7.11 -7.56 -0.97
N MET A 28 6.99 -6.27 -0.65
CA MET A 28 5.87 -5.77 0.13
C MET A 28 4.63 -6.27 -0.59
N ARG A 29 3.87 -7.18 0.04
CA ARG A 29 2.68 -7.77 -0.56
C ARG A 29 1.71 -6.64 -0.86
N LEU A 30 1.66 -6.22 -2.13
CA LEU A 30 0.69 -5.28 -2.64
C LEU A 30 -0.64 -6.02 -2.68
N TYR A 31 -1.41 -5.90 -1.60
CA TYR A 31 -2.79 -6.35 -1.61
C TYR A 31 -3.60 -5.36 -2.44
N ALA A 32 -4.11 -5.83 -3.58
CA ALA A 32 -5.08 -5.15 -4.40
C ALA A 32 -6.49 -5.53 -3.91
N TYR A 33 -7.34 -4.53 -3.71
CA TYR A 33 -8.72 -4.68 -3.29
C TYR A 33 -9.63 -4.02 -4.32
N SER A 34 -10.78 -4.63 -4.53
CA SER A 34 -11.86 -4.03 -5.32
C SER A 34 -12.84 -3.30 -4.40
N ALA A 35 -13.37 -2.17 -4.86
CA ALA A 35 -14.31 -1.37 -4.10
C ALA A 35 -15.74 -1.93 -4.25
N ASN A 36 -16.42 -2.13 -3.11
CA ASN A 36 -17.85 -2.46 -3.11
C ASN A 36 -18.71 -1.20 -3.23
N LYS A 37 -18.29 -0.12 -2.56
CA LYS A 37 -18.99 1.17 -2.55
C LYS A 37 -17.99 2.30 -2.43
N VAL A 38 -18.23 3.39 -3.16
CA VAL A 38 -17.35 4.55 -3.21
C VAL A 38 -18.19 5.80 -3.01
N PHE A 39 -17.68 6.74 -2.23
CA PHE A 39 -18.29 8.05 -2.00
C PHE A 39 -17.24 9.14 -2.11
N MET A 40 -17.68 10.33 -2.49
CA MET A 40 -16.84 11.51 -2.54
C MET A 40 -17.56 12.66 -1.85
N GLU A 41 -16.87 13.32 -0.92
CA GLU A 41 -17.37 14.47 -0.18
C GLU A 41 -16.33 15.60 -0.17
N THR A 42 -16.81 16.84 -0.11
CA THR A 42 -15.95 18.01 0.10
C THR A 42 -15.98 18.34 1.59
N LEU A 43 -14.81 18.43 2.22
CA LEU A 43 -14.65 18.76 3.63
C LEU A 43 -14.77 20.28 3.83
N ASP A 44 -15.02 20.70 5.07
CA ASP A 44 -15.17 22.12 5.44
C ASP A 44 -13.93 22.97 5.10
N ASP A 45 -12.75 22.35 5.05
CA ASP A 45 -11.49 22.98 4.69
C ASP A 45 -11.19 23.00 3.17
N GLY A 46 -12.17 22.59 2.35
CA GLY A 46 -12.07 22.57 0.89
C GLY A 46 -11.32 21.37 0.32
N ARG A 47 -10.76 20.48 1.16
CA ARG A 47 -10.18 19.21 0.69
C ARG A 47 -11.29 18.23 0.31
N ILE A 48 -10.98 17.29 -0.57
CA ILE A 48 -11.94 16.29 -1.04
C ILE A 48 -11.57 14.94 -0.46
N ARG A 49 -12.53 14.30 0.22
CA ARG A 49 -12.38 12.95 0.74
C ARG A 49 -13.07 11.96 -0.20
N VAL A 50 -12.33 10.95 -0.64
CA VAL A 50 -12.88 9.78 -1.32
C VAL A 50 -12.86 8.62 -0.33
N ALA A 51 -14.04 8.14 0.06
CA ALA A 51 -14.21 7.01 0.97
C ALA A 51 -14.57 5.75 0.19
N VAL A 52 -13.94 4.63 0.54
CA VAL A 52 -14.03 3.36 -0.16
C VAL A 52 -14.39 2.28 0.85
N PHE A 53 -15.48 1.56 0.58
CA PHE A 53 -15.89 0.38 1.33
C PHE A 53 -15.53 -0.85 0.51
N TYR A 54 -14.84 -1.80 1.14
CA TYR A 54 -14.30 -2.98 0.47
C TYR A 54 -14.33 -4.19 1.39
N THR A 55 -14.29 -5.38 0.80
CA THR A 55 -14.20 -6.63 1.56
C THR A 55 -12.76 -7.11 1.60
N VAL A 56 -12.32 -7.63 2.75
CA VAL A 56 -11.06 -8.37 2.86
C VAL A 56 -11.37 -9.87 2.85
N PRO A 57 -11.18 -10.59 1.73
CA PRO A 57 -11.63 -11.98 1.61
C PRO A 57 -11.00 -12.92 2.65
N ALA A 58 -9.72 -12.72 2.95
CA ALA A 58 -9.00 -13.52 3.94
C ALA A 58 -9.57 -13.40 5.37
N LEU A 59 -10.20 -12.27 5.70
CA LEU A 59 -10.74 -12.00 7.03
C LEU A 59 -12.27 -12.09 7.08
N LYS A 60 -12.95 -12.17 5.92
CA LYS A 60 -14.42 -12.11 5.80
C LYS A 60 -15.02 -10.85 6.44
N GLU A 61 -14.29 -9.74 6.39
CA GLU A 61 -14.68 -8.46 6.99
C GLU A 61 -14.96 -7.39 5.92
N PHE A 62 -15.95 -6.54 6.20
CA PHE A 62 -16.14 -5.28 5.49
C PHE A 62 -15.31 -4.18 6.15
N ARG A 63 -14.56 -3.42 5.35
CA ARG A 63 -13.69 -2.34 5.81
C ARG A 63 -13.93 -1.06 5.05
N ASN A 64 -13.47 0.04 5.63
CA ASN A 64 -13.45 1.35 5.00
C ASN A 64 -12.02 1.89 4.91
N ALA A 65 -11.74 2.60 3.82
CA ALA A 65 -10.52 3.36 3.62
C ALA A 65 -10.88 4.75 3.10
N GLN A 66 -10.06 5.75 3.40
CA GLN A 66 -10.28 7.11 2.93
C GLN A 66 -9.01 7.71 2.37
N ALA A 67 -9.11 8.35 1.21
CA ALA A 67 -8.06 9.20 0.66
C ALA A 67 -8.53 10.65 0.71
N ILE A 68 -7.65 11.55 1.15
CA ILE A 68 -7.91 12.98 1.21
C ILE A 68 -7.03 13.64 0.16
N PHE A 69 -7.66 14.37 -0.75
CA PHE A 69 -7.02 15.07 -1.85
C PHE A 69 -7.19 16.57 -1.69
N THR A 70 -6.17 17.33 -2.03
CA THR A 70 -6.25 18.79 -2.19
C THR A 70 -6.70 19.16 -3.60
N SER A 71 -6.40 18.31 -4.59
CA SER A 71 -6.75 18.51 -6.01
C SER A 71 -8.06 17.81 -6.37
N LYS A 72 -9.04 18.58 -6.85
CA LYS A 72 -10.31 18.05 -7.37
C LYS A 72 -10.13 17.15 -8.58
N LYS A 73 -9.15 17.45 -9.43
CA LYS A 73 -8.84 16.63 -10.62
C LYS A 73 -8.36 15.23 -10.20
N GLU A 74 -7.47 15.16 -9.22
CA GLU A 74 -6.95 13.89 -8.70
C GLU A 74 -8.03 13.10 -7.96
N ALA A 75 -8.83 13.77 -7.12
CA ALA A 75 -9.95 13.15 -6.43
C ALA A 75 -10.95 12.53 -7.42
N ASN A 76 -11.32 13.25 -8.47
CA ASN A 76 -12.22 12.75 -9.51
C ASN A 76 -11.62 11.58 -10.29
N ALA A 77 -10.33 11.66 -10.66
CA ALA A 77 -9.66 10.58 -11.36
C ALA A 77 -9.65 9.30 -10.52
N PHE A 78 -9.33 9.42 -9.24
CA PHE A 78 -9.33 8.29 -8.29
C PHE A 78 -10.75 7.75 -8.06
N TYR A 79 -11.73 8.61 -7.85
CA TYR A 79 -13.14 8.22 -7.70
C TYR A 79 -13.65 7.43 -8.92
N TRP A 80 -13.45 7.97 -10.13
CA TRP A 80 -13.91 7.31 -11.35
C TRP A 80 -13.16 6.02 -11.66
N HIS A 81 -11.88 5.94 -11.30
CA HIS A 81 -11.13 4.69 -11.37
C HIS A 81 -11.80 3.59 -10.55
N LEU A 82 -12.16 3.89 -9.30
CA LEU A 82 -12.81 2.93 -8.41
C LEU A 82 -14.25 2.59 -8.86
N VAL A 83 -15.04 3.57 -9.28
CA VAL A 83 -16.42 3.36 -9.76
C VAL A 83 -16.46 2.45 -10.99
N LYS A 84 -15.42 2.49 -11.84
CA LYS A 84 -15.28 1.61 -13.00
C LYS A 84 -14.78 0.19 -12.65
N GLY A 85 -14.64 -0.12 -11.36
CA GLY A 85 -14.14 -1.41 -10.87
C GLY A 85 -12.62 -1.51 -10.83
N GLY A 86 -11.90 -0.38 -10.93
CA GLY A 86 -10.46 -0.36 -10.79
C GLY A 86 -10.01 -0.76 -9.38
N ASP A 87 -8.95 -1.54 -9.29
CA ASP A 87 -8.37 -1.95 -8.02
C ASP A 87 -7.63 -0.80 -7.32
N PHE A 88 -7.53 -0.90 -6.01
CA PHE A 88 -6.70 -0.01 -5.19
C PHE A 88 -5.89 -0.80 -4.18
N SER A 89 -4.79 -0.21 -3.70
CA SER A 89 -3.91 -0.83 -2.72
C SER A 89 -3.69 0.05 -1.52
N VAL A 90 -3.48 -0.61 -0.38
CA VAL A 90 -3.21 0.00 0.93
C VAL A 90 -1.93 0.84 0.92
N ASN A 91 -0.95 0.43 0.12
CA ASN A 91 0.31 1.13 -0.07
C ASN A 91 0.42 1.73 -1.48
N GLY A 92 -0.72 1.96 -2.13
CA GLY A 92 -0.77 2.53 -3.47
C GLY A 92 -0.35 4.01 -3.49
N PRO A 93 -0.23 4.60 -4.68
CA PRO A 93 0.13 6.01 -4.83
C PRO A 93 -0.90 6.97 -4.22
N ALA A 94 -2.15 6.53 -4.07
CA ALA A 94 -3.13 7.23 -3.24
C ALA A 94 -2.83 6.91 -1.77
N ASN A 95 -2.38 7.91 -1.00
CA ASN A 95 -2.19 7.82 0.46
C ASN A 95 -3.53 7.58 1.16
N LEU A 96 -3.99 6.33 1.13
CA LEU A 96 -5.19 5.88 1.80
C LEU A 96 -4.88 5.79 3.29
N ARG A 97 -5.55 6.62 4.09
CA ARG A 97 -5.52 6.49 5.55
C ARG A 97 -6.49 5.38 5.93
N PHE A 98 -5.94 4.26 6.37
CA PHE A 98 -6.71 3.16 6.94
C PHE A 98 -7.10 3.52 8.36
N THR A 99 -8.37 3.33 8.68
CA THR A 99 -8.78 3.23 10.08
C THR A 99 -8.22 1.90 10.59
N PRO A 100 -7.38 1.88 11.64
CA PRO A 100 -6.84 0.63 12.16
C PRO A 100 -7.98 -0.33 12.56
N PRO A 101 -7.77 -1.65 12.42
CA PRO A 101 -8.78 -2.64 12.73
C PRO A 101 -9.27 -2.47 14.16
N LYS A 102 -10.58 -2.58 14.38
CA LYS A 102 -11.10 -2.73 15.74
C LYS A 102 -10.52 -4.03 16.29
N THR A 103 -9.83 -3.96 17.42
CA THR A 103 -9.26 -5.13 18.10
C THR A 103 -10.35 -6.02 18.74
N GLN A 104 -11.59 -5.55 18.75
CA GLN A 104 -12.74 -6.26 19.31
C GLN A 104 -13.95 -6.14 18.37
N PRO A 105 -14.73 -7.22 18.21
CA PRO A 105 -15.97 -7.17 17.47
C PRO A 105 -16.95 -6.23 18.18
N THR A 106 -17.56 -5.30 17.44
CA THR A 106 -18.73 -4.58 17.94
C THR A 106 -19.93 -5.51 17.86
N PRO A 107 -20.69 -5.72 18.95
CA PRO A 107 -21.93 -6.49 18.90
C PRO A 107 -22.92 -5.82 17.94
N TRP A 108 -23.71 -6.67 17.27
CA TRP A 108 -24.72 -6.28 16.28
C TRP A 108 -25.82 -5.42 16.90
#